data_AF-A0A1J5WRT5-F1
#
_entry.id   AF-A0A1J5WRT5-F1
#
_cell.length_a   1.000
_cell.length_b   1.000
_cell.length_c   1.000
_cell.angle_alpha   90.00
_cell.angle_beta   90.00
_cell.angle_gamma   90.00
#
_symmetry.space_group_name_H-M   'P 1'
#
loop_
_entity.id
_entity.type
_entity.pdbx_description
1 polymer ?
#
loop_
_entity_poly.entity_id
_entity_poly.type
_entity_poly.pdbx_seq_one_letter_code
_entity_poly.pdbx_strand_id
1 'polypeptide(L)'
;MDLSLVEMRVSIIETRRELEEIREYLLSSKMPERITAVEKGNWKKKARKFCLDEEKRLCKEIRKGGVCIGFARVFSEEDRDEKLAAINRFHFENGHPRRDKMVHGLLSSIYDVALGDVIAVISSCPNCTGERLYRTQQPLRPIVAMQSRERYIADLIDMRVYGDRNFGYTWILNIIDSFSRF
;
A
#
# COMPACT_ATOMS: atom_id res chain seq x y z
N MET A 1 1.44 -0.94 22.91
CA MET A 1 1.21 -2.30 22.38
C MET A 1 2.46 -2.72 21.64
N ASP A 2 3.02 -3.84 22.04
CA ASP A 2 4.37 -4.33 21.72
C ASP A 2 4.72 -4.31 20.22
N LEU A 3 5.81 -3.60 19.92
CA LEU A 3 6.54 -3.59 18.64
C LEU A 3 7.65 -4.65 18.63
N SER A 4 7.43 -5.81 19.27
CA SER A 4 8.40 -6.89 19.30
C SER A 4 8.45 -7.62 17.96
N LEU A 5 9.42 -7.18 17.14
CA LEU A 5 10.28 -8.06 16.36
C LEU A 5 9.55 -9.14 15.57
N VAL A 6 8.95 -8.74 14.46
CA VAL A 6 8.94 -9.64 13.30
C VAL A 6 10.40 -9.79 12.92
N GLU A 7 11.05 -10.87 13.38
CA GLU A 7 12.27 -11.38 12.77
C GLU A 7 11.97 -11.52 11.26
N MET A 8 12.32 -10.47 10.50
CA MET A 8 12.42 -10.49 9.06
C MET A 8 13.57 -11.42 8.72
N ARG A 9 13.34 -12.72 8.84
CA ARG A 9 14.13 -13.70 8.10
C ARG A 9 13.66 -13.61 6.67
N VAL A 10 14.29 -12.68 5.95
CA VAL A 10 14.51 -12.77 4.52
C VAL A 10 15.03 -14.19 4.30
N SER A 11 14.14 -15.10 3.93
CA SER A 11 14.57 -16.39 3.41
C SER A 11 15.14 -16.07 2.05
N ILE A 12 16.45 -15.84 2.03
CA ILE A 12 17.23 -15.67 0.82
C ILE A 12 17.04 -16.94 -0.01
N ILE A 13 16.05 -16.90 -0.88
CA ILE A 13 16.07 -17.65 -2.13
C ILE A 13 16.89 -16.75 -3.04
N GLU A 14 18.08 -17.23 -3.39
CA GLU A 14 19.13 -16.33 -3.88
C GLU A 14 18.90 -16.03 -5.37
N THR A 15 18.16 -16.88 -6.10
CA THR A 15 17.88 -16.71 -7.53
C THR A 15 16.60 -17.43 -7.98
N ARG A 16 15.95 -16.91 -9.05
CA ARG A 16 14.79 -17.51 -9.75
C ARG A 16 14.99 -18.98 -10.12
N ARG A 17 16.19 -19.29 -10.63
CA ARG A 17 16.63 -20.65 -10.97
C ARG A 17 16.48 -21.62 -9.81
N GLU A 18 16.71 -21.17 -8.58
CA GLU A 18 16.59 -22.01 -7.39
C GLU A 18 15.14 -22.39 -7.09
N LEU A 19 14.16 -21.51 -7.36
CA LEU A 19 12.73 -21.82 -7.20
C LEU A 19 12.28 -22.90 -8.19
N GLU A 20 12.71 -22.77 -9.44
CA GLU A 20 12.41 -23.73 -10.51
C GLU A 20 13.02 -25.10 -10.19
N GLU A 21 14.27 -25.13 -9.73
CA GLU A 21 14.95 -26.34 -9.27
C GLU A 21 14.27 -26.99 -8.06
N ILE A 22 13.77 -26.20 -7.10
CA ILE A 22 12.99 -26.72 -5.97
C ILE A 22 11.67 -27.34 -6.47
N ARG A 23 10.97 -26.67 -7.40
CA ARG A 23 9.74 -27.18 -7.99
C ARG A 23 9.97 -28.50 -8.73
N GLU A 24 11.01 -28.56 -9.57
CA GLU A 24 11.36 -29.77 -10.33
C GLU A 24 11.73 -30.94 -9.41
N TYR A 25 12.48 -30.67 -8.33
CA TYR A 25 12.79 -31.67 -7.32
C TYR A 25 11.54 -32.19 -6.60
N LEU A 26 10.59 -31.32 -6.26
CA LEU A 26 9.34 -31.75 -5.62
C LEU A 26 8.46 -32.58 -6.57
N LEU A 27 8.55 -32.37 -7.88
CA LEU A 27 7.82 -33.14 -8.89
C LEU A 27 8.46 -34.49 -9.23
N SER A 28 9.78 -34.50 -9.39
CA SER A 28 10.52 -35.63 -9.98
C SER A 28 11.41 -36.37 -8.99
N SER A 29 11.61 -35.81 -7.79
CA SER A 29 12.66 -36.23 -6.83
C SER A 29 14.09 -36.18 -7.39
N LYS A 30 14.31 -35.57 -8.57
CA LYS A 30 15.62 -35.41 -9.20
C LYS A 30 16.34 -34.21 -8.60
N MET A 31 17.59 -34.42 -8.19
CA MET A 31 18.40 -33.36 -7.60
C MET A 31 19.05 -32.50 -8.70
N PRO A 32 19.16 -31.17 -8.51
CA PRO A 32 19.85 -30.31 -9.48
C PRO A 32 21.33 -30.72 -9.62
N GLU A 33 21.82 -30.77 -10.86
CA GLU A 33 23.18 -31.25 -11.18
C GLU A 33 24.29 -30.35 -10.62
N ARG A 34 23.98 -29.07 -10.41
CA ARG A 34 24.92 -28.09 -9.84
C ARG A 34 25.25 -28.32 -8.37
N ILE A 35 24.46 -29.13 -7.65
CA ILE A 35 24.57 -29.29 -6.20
C ILE A 35 25.54 -30.40 -5.88
N THR A 36 26.61 -30.03 -5.17
CA THR A 36 27.63 -30.99 -4.74
C THR A 36 27.11 -31.91 -3.62
N ALA A 37 27.81 -33.03 -3.39
CA ALA A 37 27.46 -33.97 -2.33
C ALA A 37 27.46 -33.32 -0.93
N VAL A 38 28.30 -32.30 -0.72
CA VAL A 38 28.43 -31.57 0.56
C VAL A 38 27.22 -30.66 0.79
N GLU A 39 26.72 -30.01 -0.25
CA GLU A 39 25.62 -29.05 -0.18
C GLU A 39 24.24 -29.72 -0.14
N LYS A 40 24.16 -30.98 -0.57
CA LYS A 40 22.94 -31.79 -0.64
C LYS A 40 22.10 -31.76 0.65
N GLY A 41 22.75 -31.83 1.80
CA GLY A 41 22.07 -31.80 3.10
C GLY A 41 21.38 -30.46 3.38
N ASN A 42 22.08 -29.36 3.12
CA ASN A 42 21.56 -28.00 3.33
C ASN A 42 20.46 -27.66 2.32
N TRP A 43 20.64 -28.05 1.06
CA TRP A 43 19.64 -27.81 0.03
C TRP A 43 18.34 -28.58 0.29
N LYS A 44 18.43 -29.86 0.68
CA LYS A 44 17.24 -30.62 1.10
C LYS A 44 16.50 -29.98 2.27
N LYS A 45 17.23 -29.44 3.26
CA LYS A 45 16.63 -28.70 4.38
C LYS A 45 15.91 -27.43 3.90
N LYS A 46 16.41 -26.77 2.85
CA LYS A 46 15.78 -25.60 2.23
C LYS A 46 14.52 -25.99 1.44
N ALA A 47 14.62 -26.99 0.57
CA ALA A 47 13.51 -27.50 -0.24
C ALA A 47 12.33 -28.00 0.61
N ARG A 48 12.59 -28.57 1.80
CA ARG A 48 11.55 -29.00 2.76
C ARG A 48 10.64 -27.89 3.27
N LYS A 49 11.01 -26.61 3.10
CA LYS A 49 10.16 -25.47 3.45
C LYS A 49 9.12 -25.16 2.38
N PHE A 50 9.14 -25.90 1.27
CA PHE A 50 8.24 -25.73 0.15
C PHE A 50 7.44 -27.01 -0.07
N CYS A 51 6.25 -26.83 -0.60
CA CYS A 51 5.36 -27.89 -1.04
C CYS A 51 4.72 -27.50 -2.37
N LEU A 52 4.05 -28.46 -2.99
CA LEU A 52 3.22 -28.22 -4.15
C LEU A 52 1.75 -28.23 -3.70
N ASP A 53 0.95 -27.31 -4.24
CA ASP A 53 -0.51 -27.38 -4.12
C ASP A 53 -1.09 -28.45 -5.07
N GLU A 54 -2.42 -28.60 -5.05
CA GLU A 54 -3.15 -29.54 -5.91
C GLU A 54 -2.91 -29.31 -7.40
N GLU A 55 -2.63 -28.06 -7.79
CA GLU A 55 -2.34 -27.63 -9.15
C GLU A 55 -0.83 -27.68 -9.49
N LYS A 56 0.00 -28.29 -8.63
CA LYS A 56 1.45 -28.40 -8.79
C LYS A 56 2.17 -27.04 -8.85
N ARG A 57 1.61 -26.03 -8.19
CA ARG A 57 2.22 -24.72 -8.00
C ARG A 57 3.01 -24.70 -6.70
N LEU A 58 4.08 -23.94 -6.70
CA LEU A 58 5.00 -23.90 -5.57
C LEU A 58 4.43 -23.04 -4.44
N CYS A 59 4.41 -23.60 -3.24
CA CYS A 59 3.96 -22.93 -2.03
C CYS A 59 5.06 -23.01 -0.98
N LYS A 60 5.21 -21.95 -0.18
CA LYS A 60 6.15 -21.89 0.93
C LYS A 60 5.42 -21.99 2.25
N GLU A 61 5.89 -22.87 3.12
CA GLU A 61 5.39 -23.01 4.48
C GLU A 61 5.66 -21.74 5.30
N ILE A 62 4.60 -21.21 5.91
CA ILE A 62 4.68 -20.13 6.89
C ILE A 62 4.71 -20.76 8.28
N ARG A 63 5.77 -20.47 9.05
CA ARG A 63 5.92 -20.94 10.42
C ARG A 63 5.90 -19.79 11.40
N LYS A 64 5.22 -19.98 12.53
CA LYS A 64 5.26 -19.09 13.69
C LYS A 64 5.52 -19.92 14.95
N GLY A 65 6.60 -19.62 15.66
CA GLY A 65 7.00 -20.40 16.85
C GLY A 65 7.30 -21.88 16.57
N GLY A 66 7.74 -22.21 15.34
CA GLY A 66 8.03 -23.59 14.93
C GLY A 66 6.83 -24.39 14.42
N VAL A 67 5.61 -23.84 14.54
CA VAL A 67 4.37 -24.47 14.07
C VAL A 67 4.02 -23.96 12.66
N CYS A 68 3.62 -24.86 11.76
CA CYS A 68 3.06 -24.51 10.47
C CYS A 68 1.70 -23.83 10.67
N ILE A 69 1.59 -22.57 10.24
CA ILE A 69 0.34 -21.80 10.35
C ILE A 69 -0.36 -21.59 9.01
N GLY A 70 0.29 -21.95 7.90
CA GLY A 70 -0.27 -21.82 6.57
C GLY A 70 0.78 -21.91 5.47
N PHE A 71 0.35 -21.66 4.24
CA PHE A 71 1.18 -21.71 3.05
C PHE A 71 1.01 -20.44 2.22
N ALA A 72 2.13 -19.82 1.84
CA ALA A 72 2.18 -18.68 0.94
C ALA A 72 2.47 -19.16 -0.48
N ARG A 73 1.67 -18.72 -1.46
CA ARG A 73 1.90 -19.04 -2.87
C ARG A 73 3.16 -18.34 -3.38
N VAL A 74 4.01 -19.07 -4.08
CA VAL A 74 5.18 -18.55 -4.78
C VAL A 74 4.80 -18.32 -6.24
N PHE A 75 4.96 -17.09 -6.71
CA PHE A 75 4.69 -16.73 -8.11
C PHE A 75 6.01 -16.64 -8.87
N SER A 76 6.03 -17.17 -10.09
CA SER A 76 7.11 -16.93 -11.03
C SER A 76 6.93 -15.58 -11.75
N GLU A 77 7.90 -15.16 -12.58
CA GLU A 77 7.70 -13.98 -13.42
C GLU A 77 6.65 -14.18 -14.51
N GLU A 78 6.48 -15.41 -14.97
CA GLU A 78 5.43 -15.76 -15.95
C GLU A 78 4.05 -15.58 -15.31
N ASP A 79 3.95 -15.83 -14.00
CA ASP A 79 2.73 -15.63 -13.22
C ASP A 79 2.58 -14.19 -12.68
N ARG A 80 3.34 -13.22 -13.21
CA ARG A 80 3.33 -11.84 -12.69
C ARG A 80 1.93 -11.22 -12.74
N ASP A 81 1.22 -11.42 -13.83
CA ASP A 81 -0.14 -10.89 -13.98
C ASP A 81 -1.11 -11.56 -12.99
N GLU A 82 -0.95 -12.86 -12.73
CA GLU A 82 -1.72 -13.56 -11.71
C GLU A 82 -1.39 -13.05 -10.31
N LYS A 83 -0.11 -12.78 -10.02
CA LYS A 83 0.34 -12.18 -8.75
C LYS A 83 -0.32 -10.82 -8.54
N LEU A 84 -0.28 -9.95 -9.56
CA LEU A 84 -0.92 -8.63 -9.50
C LEU A 84 -2.44 -8.75 -9.35
N ALA A 85 -3.08 -9.71 -10.03
CA ALA A 85 -4.51 -9.97 -9.88
C ALA A 85 -4.86 -10.46 -8.45
N ALA A 86 -4.03 -11.31 -7.85
CA ALA A 86 -4.21 -11.77 -6.47
C ALA A 86 -4.04 -10.61 -5.46
N ILE A 87 -3.04 -9.76 -5.65
CA ILE A 87 -2.83 -8.55 -4.84
C ILE A 87 -4.03 -7.60 -5.00
N ASN A 88 -4.52 -7.41 -6.22
CA ASN A 88 -5.68 -6.58 -6.50
C ASN A 88 -6.95 -7.12 -5.84
N ARG A 89 -7.17 -8.44 -5.90
CA ARG A 89 -8.29 -9.09 -5.21
C ARG A 89 -8.24 -8.85 -3.70
N PHE A 90 -7.08 -9.05 -3.08
CA PHE A 90 -6.88 -8.74 -1.67
C PHE A 90 -7.20 -7.27 -1.36
N HIS A 91 -6.75 -6.34 -2.21
CA HIS A 91 -7.01 -4.91 -2.06
C HIS A 91 -8.52 -4.60 -2.06
N PHE A 92 -9.29 -5.17 -3.00
CA PHE A 92 -10.73 -4.95 -3.07
C PHE A 92 -11.48 -5.62 -1.91
N GLU A 93 -11.21 -6.89 -1.61
CA GLU A 93 -11.92 -7.67 -0.58
C GLU A 93 -11.70 -7.13 0.83
N ASN A 94 -10.56 -6.47 1.08
CA ASN A 94 -10.21 -5.93 2.40
C ASN A 94 -10.49 -4.42 2.55
N GLY A 95 -11.33 -3.86 1.65
CA GLY A 95 -11.78 -2.47 1.76
C GLY A 95 -10.68 -1.45 1.45
N HIS A 96 -9.96 -1.65 0.35
CA HIS A 96 -8.93 -0.72 -0.15
C HIS A 96 -7.81 -0.36 0.86
N PRO A 97 -7.15 -1.35 1.50
CA PRO A 97 -6.10 -1.08 2.46
C PRO A 97 -4.92 -0.34 1.84
N ARG A 98 -4.31 0.55 2.64
CA ARG A 98 -3.08 1.26 2.27
C ARG A 98 -1.86 0.32 2.29
N ARG A 99 -0.76 0.79 1.71
CA ARG A 99 0.52 0.08 1.51
C ARG A 99 0.93 -0.83 2.67
N ASP A 100 1.03 -0.30 3.89
CA ASP A 100 1.60 -1.06 5.01
C ASP A 100 0.69 -2.22 5.44
N LYS A 101 -0.64 -2.00 5.40
CA LYS A 101 -1.63 -3.05 5.67
C LYS A 101 -1.69 -4.08 4.56
N MET A 102 -1.53 -3.67 3.30
CA MET A 102 -1.42 -4.58 2.15
C MET A 102 -0.25 -5.54 2.33
N VAL A 103 0.95 -5.01 2.56
CA VAL A 103 2.16 -5.83 2.72
C VAL A 103 1.97 -6.84 3.87
N HIS A 104 1.54 -6.38 5.04
CA HIS A 104 1.33 -7.28 6.17
C HIS A 104 0.26 -8.36 5.93
N GLY A 105 -0.86 -7.99 5.30
CA GLY A 105 -1.92 -8.94 4.99
C GLY A 105 -1.51 -9.98 3.96
N LEU A 106 -0.81 -9.55 2.91
CA LEU A 106 -0.39 -10.42 1.80
C LEU A 106 0.70 -11.41 2.19
N LEU A 107 1.51 -11.14 3.21
CA LEU A 107 2.55 -12.09 3.68
C LEU A 107 1.98 -13.44 4.16
N SER A 108 0.69 -13.49 4.46
CA SER A 108 0.00 -14.73 4.84
C SER A 108 -0.38 -15.61 3.64
N SER A 109 -0.44 -15.06 2.43
CA SER A 109 -0.98 -15.72 1.24
C SER A 109 -0.04 -15.70 0.04
N ILE A 110 0.86 -14.72 -0.05
CA ILE A 110 1.80 -14.52 -1.14
C ILE A 110 3.22 -14.45 -0.59
N TYR A 111 4.10 -15.27 -1.16
CA TYR A 111 5.52 -15.24 -0.87
C TYR A 111 6.19 -14.10 -1.64
N ASP A 112 7.07 -13.36 -0.97
CA ASP A 112 7.90 -12.31 -1.55
C ASP A 112 7.10 -11.21 -2.29
N VAL A 113 6.30 -10.49 -1.50
CA VAL A 113 5.51 -9.35 -1.98
C VAL A 113 6.42 -8.14 -2.14
N ALA A 114 6.73 -7.77 -3.38
CA ALA A 114 7.49 -6.57 -3.67
C ALA A 114 6.63 -5.32 -3.42
N LEU A 115 7.24 -4.30 -2.80
CA LEU A 115 6.55 -3.04 -2.54
C LEU A 115 6.07 -2.36 -3.83
N GLY A 116 6.81 -2.52 -4.92
CA GLY A 116 6.46 -2.01 -6.25
C GLY A 116 5.14 -2.58 -6.76
N ASP A 117 4.89 -3.88 -6.58
CA ASP A 117 3.65 -4.53 -7.00
C ASP A 117 2.44 -3.97 -6.24
N VAL A 118 2.59 -3.80 -4.92
CA VAL A 118 1.55 -3.21 -4.05
C VAL A 118 1.25 -1.76 -4.45
N ILE A 119 2.28 -0.96 -4.71
CA ILE A 119 2.11 0.43 -5.14
C ILE A 119 1.43 0.49 -6.49
N ALA A 120 1.81 -0.37 -7.44
CA ALA A 120 1.19 -0.43 -8.76
C ALA A 120 -0.33 -0.66 -8.66
N VAL A 121 -0.76 -1.66 -7.89
CA VAL A 121 -2.17 -1.97 -7.65
C VAL A 121 -2.92 -0.81 -6.98
N ILE A 122 -2.36 -0.20 -5.93
CA ILE A 122 -3.01 0.94 -5.26
C ILE A 122 -3.11 2.15 -6.20
N SER A 123 -2.08 2.37 -7.03
CA SER A 123 -2.03 3.50 -7.95
C SER A 123 -2.98 3.37 -9.15
N SER A 124 -3.29 2.14 -9.55
CA SER A 124 -4.25 1.85 -10.62
C SER A 124 -5.69 1.76 -10.13
N CYS A 125 -5.93 1.70 -8.81
CA CYS A 125 -7.26 1.60 -8.24
C CYS A 125 -8.05 2.91 -8.39
N PRO A 126 -9.18 2.93 -9.14
CA PRO A 126 -9.97 4.14 -9.36
C PRO A 126 -10.48 4.78 -8.06
N ASN A 127 -10.96 3.96 -7.11
CA ASN A 127 -11.46 4.42 -5.81
C ASN A 127 -10.35 5.11 -5.01
N CYS A 128 -9.17 4.50 -4.91
CA CYS A 128 -8.05 5.09 -4.18
C CYS A 128 -7.47 6.32 -4.86
N THR A 129 -7.56 6.42 -6.20
CA THR A 129 -7.14 7.63 -6.91
C THR A 129 -8.11 8.78 -6.71
N GLY A 130 -9.43 8.52 -6.68
CA GLY A 130 -10.47 9.51 -6.45
C GLY A 130 -10.48 10.08 -5.03
N GLU A 131 -10.19 9.27 -4.01
CA GLU A 131 -10.17 9.72 -2.60
C GLU A 131 -8.93 10.55 -2.21
N ARG A 132 -8.00 10.81 -3.13
CA ARG A 132 -6.85 11.72 -2.89
C ARG A 132 -7.24 13.20 -2.82
N LEU A 133 -8.52 13.53 -2.70
CA LEU A 133 -9.03 14.89 -2.56
C LEU A 133 -8.41 15.67 -1.39
N TYR A 134 -7.97 14.97 -0.34
CA TYR A 134 -7.31 15.58 0.83
C TYR A 134 -5.79 15.59 0.76
N ARG A 135 -5.20 15.43 -0.44
CA ARG A 135 -3.77 15.72 -0.59
C ARG A 135 -3.58 17.18 -0.20
N THR A 136 -2.65 17.44 0.73
CA THR A 136 -2.30 18.77 1.18
C THR A 136 -2.14 19.66 -0.04
N GLN A 137 -3.14 20.49 -0.31
CA GLN A 137 -3.01 21.52 -1.33
C GLN A 137 -1.82 22.38 -0.89
N GLN A 138 -1.04 22.87 -1.84
CA GLN A 138 0.00 23.83 -1.48
C GLN A 138 -0.64 24.91 -0.61
N PRO A 139 -0.01 25.31 0.50
CA PRO A 139 -0.57 26.35 1.35
C PRO A 139 -0.86 27.56 0.47
N LEU A 140 -2.12 27.99 0.46
CA LEU A 140 -2.55 29.18 -0.26
C LEU A 140 -1.65 30.33 0.20
N ARG A 141 -0.91 30.94 -0.75
CA ARG A 141 -0.16 32.15 -0.46
C ARG A 141 -1.14 33.31 -0.50
N PRO A 142 -1.47 33.95 0.63
CA PRO A 142 -2.34 35.11 0.61
C PRO A 142 -1.67 36.20 -0.22
N ILE A 143 -2.45 36.92 -1.03
CA ILE A 143 -1.97 38.11 -1.72
C ILE A 143 -1.87 39.21 -0.66
N VAL A 144 -0.65 39.67 -0.40
CA VAL A 144 -0.34 40.71 0.59
C VAL A 144 -0.28 42.06 -0.11
N ALA A 145 -1.07 43.03 0.35
CA ALA A 145 -0.92 44.42 -0.05
C ALA A 145 0.30 45.03 0.64
N MET A 146 1.08 45.82 -0.09
CA MET A 146 2.28 46.51 0.38
C MET A 146 2.01 47.96 0.76
N GLN A 147 0.89 48.54 0.29
CA GLN A 147 0.49 49.91 0.61
C GLN A 147 -1.03 50.06 0.81
N SER A 148 -1.43 51.11 1.50
CA SER A 148 -2.85 51.46 1.69
C SER A 148 -3.57 51.64 0.36
N ARG A 149 -4.83 51.21 0.32
CA ARG A 149 -5.75 51.31 -0.83
C ARG A 149 -5.36 50.47 -2.06
N GLU A 150 -4.36 49.60 -1.92
CA GLU A 150 -3.96 48.68 -2.98
C GLU A 150 -4.98 47.55 -3.16
N ARG A 151 -5.61 47.11 -2.07
CA ARG A 151 -6.60 46.03 -2.09
C ARG A 151 -7.59 46.18 -0.95
N TYR A 152 -8.86 46.15 -1.31
CA TYR A 152 -9.97 46.09 -0.37
C TYR A 152 -10.54 44.67 -0.30
N ILE A 153 -10.95 44.28 0.90
CA ILE A 153 -11.76 43.09 1.14
C ILE A 153 -13.14 43.60 1.49
N ALA A 154 -14.14 43.21 0.71
CA ALA A 154 -15.52 43.59 0.92
C ALA A 154 -16.34 42.34 1.23
N ASP A 155 -17.24 42.46 2.21
CA ASP A 155 -18.19 41.41 2.57
C ASP A 155 -19.55 42.03 2.90
N LEU A 156 -20.61 41.24 2.73
CA LEU A 156 -21.97 41.64 3.01
C LEU A 156 -22.53 40.80 4.15
N ILE A 157 -22.73 41.44 5.30
CA ILE A 157 -23.24 40.78 6.50
C ILE A 157 -24.77 40.78 6.45
N ASP A 158 -25.36 39.59 6.52
CA ASP A 158 -26.82 39.41 6.56
C ASP A 158 -27.40 39.79 7.92
N MET A 159 -28.29 40.78 7.91
CA MET A 159 -29.00 41.29 9.07
C MET A 159 -30.52 41.20 8.89
N ARG A 160 -31.03 40.33 8.00
CA ARG A 160 -32.47 40.21 7.70
C ARG A 160 -33.34 39.99 8.95
N VAL A 161 -32.83 39.23 9.92
CA VAL A 161 -33.51 38.97 11.21
C VAL A 161 -33.77 40.24 12.03
N TYR A 162 -33.01 41.32 11.77
CA TYR A 162 -33.09 42.57 12.52
C TYR A 162 -33.79 43.70 11.76
N GLY A 163 -34.42 43.43 10.62
CA GLY A 163 -35.04 44.45 9.76
C GLY A 163 -36.03 45.37 10.51
N ASP A 164 -36.88 44.79 11.35
CA ASP A 164 -37.86 45.54 12.15
C ASP A 164 -37.23 46.46 13.20
N ARG A 165 -36.00 46.15 13.62
CA ARG A 165 -35.22 46.92 14.60
C ARG A 165 -34.19 47.86 13.96
N ASN A 166 -34.06 47.82 12.64
CA ASN A 166 -33.05 48.56 11.89
C ASN A 166 -33.68 49.36 10.74
N PHE A 167 -34.89 49.90 10.94
CA PHE A 167 -35.60 50.76 9.98
C PHE A 167 -35.72 50.15 8.56
N GLY A 168 -35.84 48.82 8.46
CA GLY A 168 -35.92 48.11 7.19
C GLY A 168 -34.56 47.79 6.53
N TYR A 169 -33.44 48.25 7.08
CA TYR A 169 -32.11 47.87 6.60
C TYR A 169 -31.74 46.46 7.08
N THR A 170 -31.35 45.61 6.12
CA THR A 170 -31.16 44.17 6.35
C THR A 170 -29.77 43.66 5.98
N TRP A 171 -28.85 44.56 5.65
CA TRP A 171 -27.48 44.21 5.26
C TRP A 171 -26.50 45.26 5.75
N ILE A 172 -25.31 44.82 6.13
CA ILE A 172 -24.17 45.70 6.40
C ILE A 172 -23.10 45.40 5.36
N LEU A 173 -22.76 46.39 4.54
CA LEU A 173 -21.60 46.32 3.66
C LEU A 173 -20.36 46.68 4.46
N ASN A 174 -19.49 45.70 4.67
CA ASN A 174 -18.20 45.88 5.33
C ASN A 174 -17.11 45.92 4.27
N ILE A 175 -16.32 46.99 4.23
CA ILE A 175 -15.19 47.13 3.31
C ILE A 175 -13.98 47.50 4.14
N ILE A 176 -12.93 46.68 4.04
CA ILE A 176 -11.69 46.86 4.81
C ILE A 176 -10.52 46.98 3.83
N ASP A 177 -9.65 47.96 4.05
CA ASP A 177 -8.36 48.02 3.38
C ASP A 177 -7.43 46.92 3.91
N SER A 178 -6.98 46.01 3.03
CA SER A 178 -6.21 44.83 3.44
C SER A 178 -4.83 45.15 4.06
N PHE A 179 -4.28 46.34 3.79
CA PHE A 179 -3.04 46.84 4.39
C PHE A 179 -3.30 47.53 5.74
N SER A 180 -4.02 48.64 5.74
CA SER A 180 -4.22 49.49 6.93
C SER A 180 -5.26 48.97 7.91
N ARG A 181 -6.12 48.04 7.48
CA ARG A 181 -7.25 47.50 8.25
C ARG A 181 -8.30 48.54 8.65
N PHE A 182 -8.31 49.68 7.95
CA PHE A 182 -9.36 50.70 8.04
C PHE A 182 -10.63 50.23 7.32
#